data_AF-A0A8T3VA05-F1
#
_entry.id   AF-A0A8T3VA05-F1
#
_cell.length_a   1.000
_cell.length_b   1.000
_cell.length_c   1.000
_cell.angle_alpha   90.00
_cell.angle_beta   90.00
_cell.angle_gamma   90.00
#
_symmetry.space_group_name_H-M   'P 1'
#
loop_
_entity.id
_entity.type
_entity.pdbx_description
1 polymer ?
#
loop_
_entity_poly.entity_id
_entity_poly.type
_entity_poly.pdbx_seq_one_letter_code
_entity_poly.pdbx_strand_id
1 'polypeptide(L)'
;MKEIVINSDFDISEVTSKINAIMSKWSIKLLDINGPDWAIYTYEMDLKYLIHFNVDFKDLESRIKLEDLKLNAIHHIESLRDETTYRDNLINVVFFD
;
A
#
# COMPACT_ATOMS: atom_id res chain seq x y z
N MET A 1 -16.22 1.97 4.44
CA MET A 1 -14.75 2.13 4.38
C MET A 1 -14.16 1.90 5.76
N LYS A 2 -13.00 1.25 5.86
CA LYS A 2 -12.22 1.07 7.10
C LYS A 2 -10.88 1.77 6.96
N GLU A 3 -10.44 2.42 8.02
CA GLU A 3 -9.16 3.14 8.06
C GLU A 3 -8.17 2.40 8.96
N ILE A 4 -6.91 2.34 8.53
CA ILE A 4 -5.81 1.70 9.24
C ILE A 4 -4.66 2.70 9.29
N VAL A 5 -4.17 3.01 10.48
CA VAL A 5 -3.00 3.87 10.68
C VAL A 5 -1.81 3.02 11.12
N ILE A 6 -0.68 3.20 10.46
CA ILE A 6 0.58 2.49 10.71
C ILE A 6 1.66 3.52 11.03
N ASN A 7 2.27 3.41 12.20
CA ASN A 7 3.34 4.32 12.63
C ASN A 7 4.69 3.92 12.02
N SER A 8 5.64 4.85 11.97
CA SER A 8 6.97 4.68 11.34
C SER A 8 7.83 3.54 11.88
N ASP A 9 7.54 3.03 13.07
CA ASP A 9 8.24 1.90 13.70
C ASP A 9 7.74 0.52 13.24
N PHE A 10 6.92 0.48 12.19
CA PHE A 10 6.31 -0.75 11.69
C PHE A 10 7.33 -1.80 11.23
N ASP A 11 7.01 -3.06 11.49
CA ASP A 11 7.69 -4.20 10.90
C ASP A 11 7.15 -4.49 9.49
N ILE A 12 8.06 -4.53 8.50
CA ILE A 12 7.70 -4.72 7.10
C ILE A 12 7.00 -6.06 6.90
N SER A 13 7.47 -7.12 7.54
CA SER A 13 6.94 -8.49 7.34
C SER A 13 5.53 -8.63 7.90
N GLU A 14 5.30 -8.05 9.08
CA GLU A 14 3.99 -8.02 9.73
C GLU A 14 2.98 -7.23 8.89
N VAL A 15 3.34 -6.02 8.47
CA VAL A 15 2.45 -5.17 7.66
C VAL A 15 2.19 -5.79 6.29
N THR A 16 3.21 -6.34 5.64
CA THR A 16 3.07 -7.08 4.37
C THR A 16 2.03 -8.19 4.52
N SER A 17 2.18 -9.02 5.57
CA SER A 17 1.27 -10.13 5.82
C SER A 17 -0.17 -9.65 6.06
N LYS A 18 -0.35 -8.53 6.78
CA LYS A 18 -1.67 -7.91 7.01
C LYS A 18 -2.30 -7.41 5.71
N ILE A 19 -1.54 -6.66 4.90
CA ILE A 19 -2.02 -6.14 3.62
C ILE A 19 -2.37 -7.30 2.69
N ASN A 20 -1.49 -8.28 2.54
CA ASN A 20 -1.74 -9.46 1.71
C ASN A 20 -2.99 -10.23 2.16
N ALA A 21 -3.21 -10.38 3.47
CA ALA A 21 -4.41 -11.00 4.00
C ALA A 21 -5.68 -10.18 3.74
N ILE A 22 -5.61 -8.85 3.76
CA ILE A 22 -6.71 -7.99 3.28
C ILE A 22 -6.94 -8.27 1.80
N MET A 23 -5.86 -8.36 1.02
CA MET A 23 -5.95 -8.53 -0.42
C MET A 23 -6.46 -9.87 -0.90
N SER A 24 -6.18 -10.94 -0.17
CA SER A 24 -6.67 -12.28 -0.50
C SER A 24 -8.09 -12.55 0.00
N LYS A 25 -8.65 -11.73 0.91
CA LYS A 25 -10.00 -11.95 1.47
C LYS A 25 -11.12 -11.37 0.63
N TRP A 26 -10.83 -10.36 -0.18
CA TRP A 26 -11.83 -9.62 -0.94
C TRP A 26 -11.44 -9.66 -2.42
N SER A 27 -12.44 -9.63 -3.29
CA SER A 27 -12.23 -9.39 -4.72
C SER A 27 -11.78 -7.94 -4.89
N ILE A 28 -10.48 -7.70 -4.68
CA ILE A 28 -9.86 -6.40 -4.90
C ILE A 28 -9.66 -6.21 -6.39
N LYS A 29 -9.91 -5.00 -6.86
CA LYS A 29 -9.63 -4.60 -8.24
C LYS A 29 -8.41 -3.72 -8.35
N LEU A 30 -8.22 -2.81 -7.39
CA LEU A 30 -7.19 -1.80 -7.45
C LEU A 30 -6.58 -1.53 -6.07
N LEU A 31 -5.25 -1.61 -6.01
CA LEU A 31 -4.46 -0.95 -4.97
C LEU A 31 -3.92 0.38 -5.52
N ASP A 32 -4.33 1.48 -4.91
CA ASP A 32 -3.92 2.83 -5.29
C ASP A 32 -2.94 3.39 -4.25
N ILE A 33 -1.69 3.58 -4.65
CA ILE A 33 -0.59 3.99 -3.80
C ILE A 33 -0.33 5.49 -4.05
N ASN A 34 -0.59 6.31 -3.04
CA ASN A 34 -0.39 7.76 -3.06
C ASN A 34 0.62 8.15 -1.97
N GLY A 35 1.90 7.80 -2.16
CA GLY A 35 2.93 8.03 -1.14
C GLY A 35 2.61 7.27 0.16
N PRO A 36 2.35 7.96 1.29
CA PRO A 36 1.98 7.32 2.56
C PRO A 36 0.51 6.87 2.62
N ASP A 37 -0.32 7.21 1.64
CA ASP A 37 -1.75 6.91 1.66
C ASP A 37 -2.09 5.83 0.62
N TRP A 38 -2.46 4.66 1.09
CA TRP A 38 -2.79 3.53 0.21
C TRP A 38 -4.28 3.23 0.29
N ALA A 39 -4.95 3.22 -0.85
CA ALA A 39 -6.37 2.96 -0.97
C ALA A 39 -6.62 1.63 -1.68
N ILE A 40 -7.55 0.83 -1.14
CA ILE A 40 -7.91 -0.47 -1.68
C ILE A 40 -9.37 -0.44 -2.15
N TYR A 41 -9.57 -0.73 -3.43
CA TYR A 41 -10.87 -0.73 -4.08
C TYR A 41 -11.31 -2.13 -4.49
N THR A 42 -12.61 -2.40 -4.39
CA THR A 42 -13.23 -3.65 -4.87
C THR A 42 -13.47 -3.61 -6.39
N TYR A 43 -13.97 -4.71 -6.99
CA TYR A 43 -14.38 -4.77 -8.40
C TYR A 43 -15.41 -3.71 -8.81
N GLU A 44 -16.28 -3.30 -7.87
CA GLU A 44 -17.27 -2.25 -8.07
C GLU A 44 -16.66 -0.83 -7.94
N MET A 45 -15.34 -0.73 -7.73
CA MET A 45 -14.61 0.52 -7.48
C MET A 45 -15.02 1.24 -6.18
N ASP A 46 -15.56 0.50 -5.21
CA ASP A 46 -15.84 1.01 -3.88
C ASP A 46 -14.59 1.00 -3.00
N LEU A 47 -14.30 2.13 -2.33
CA LEU A 47 -13.19 2.22 -1.37
C LEU A 47 -13.47 1.35 -0.13
N LYS A 48 -12.73 0.24 -0.01
CA LYS A 48 -12.90 -0.69 1.11
C LYS A 48 -11.98 -0.33 2.28
N TYR A 49 -10.71 -0.10 2.00
CA TYR A 49 -9.70 0.25 3.01
C TYR A 49 -8.90 1.48 2.58
N LEU A 50 -8.59 2.31 3.57
CA LEU A 50 -7.58 3.36 3.48
C LEU A 50 -6.51 3.06 4.54
N ILE A 51 -5.25 3.00 4.11
CA ILE A 51 -4.09 2.73 4.95
C ILE A 51 -3.21 3.97 4.94
N HIS A 52 -3.01 4.56 6.11
CA HIS A 52 -2.17 5.74 6.29
C HIS A 52 -0.88 5.35 7.01
N PHE A 53 0.25 5.58 6.35
CA PHE A 53 1.58 5.41 6.92
C PHE A 53 2.06 6.74 7.50
N ASN A 54 2.08 6.85 8.83
CA ASN A 54 2.64 8.00 9.53
C ASN A 54 4.17 7.88 9.54
N VAL A 55 4.78 8.17 8.39
CA VAL A 55 6.22 8.10 8.14
C VAL A 55 6.80 9.48 7.85
N ASP A 56 8.00 9.73 8.37
CA ASP A 56 8.76 10.93 8.01
C ASP A 56 9.57 10.65 6.73
N PHE A 57 9.23 11.31 5.63
CA PHE A 57 9.98 11.19 4.36
C PHE A 57 11.37 11.83 4.41
N LYS A 58 11.72 12.56 5.47
CA LYS A 58 13.11 12.99 5.69
C LYS A 58 13.97 11.86 6.24
N ASP A 59 13.36 10.87 6.89
CA ASP A 59 14.04 9.69 7.38
C ASP A 59 14.26 8.68 6.25
N LEU A 60 15.53 8.38 5.98
CA LEU A 60 15.94 7.43 4.96
C LEU A 60 15.43 6.02 5.26
N GLU A 61 15.44 5.62 6.55
CA GLU A 61 14.99 4.28 6.94
C GLU A 61 13.49 4.11 6.66
N SER A 62 12.67 5.05 7.10
CA SER A 62 11.22 5.05 6.85
C SER A 62 10.89 5.01 5.35
N ARG A 63 11.65 5.73 4.52
CA ARG A 63 11.50 5.68 3.05
C ARG A 63 11.81 4.32 2.47
N ILE A 64 12.92 3.70 2.89
CA ILE A 64 13.31 2.37 2.42
C ILE A 64 12.24 1.34 2.84
N LYS A 65 11.75 1.41 4.08
CA LYS A 65 10.69 0.52 4.57
C LYS A 65 9.40 0.63 3.74
N LEU A 66 9.00 1.84 3.38
CA LEU A 66 7.79 2.06 2.59
C LEU A 66 7.95 1.54 1.14
N GLU A 67 9.12 1.73 0.54
CA GLU A 67 9.44 1.18 -0.79
C GLU A 67 9.49 -0.35 -0.79
N ASP A 68 10.11 -0.97 0.22
CA ASP A 68 10.14 -2.43 0.39
C ASP A 68 8.72 -2.99 0.56
N LEU A 69 7.90 -2.33 1.37
CA LEU A 69 6.49 -2.70 1.56
C LEU A 69 5.72 -2.62 0.24
N LYS A 70 5.96 -1.57 -0.55
CA LYS A 70 5.34 -1.35 -1.85
C LYS A 70 5.68 -2.50 -2.81
N LEU A 71 6.96 -2.86 -2.91
CA LEU A 71 7.41 -3.98 -3.73
C LEU A 71 6.73 -5.29 -3.31
N ASN A 72 6.65 -5.57 -2.02
CA ASN A 72 5.99 -6.77 -1.51
C ASN A 72 4.49 -6.82 -1.86
N ALA A 73 3.79 -5.68 -1.75
CA ALA A 73 2.38 -5.59 -2.08
C ALA A 73 2.13 -5.78 -3.59
N ILE A 74 2.98 -5.19 -4.45
CA ILE A 74 2.92 -5.35 -5.90
C ILE A 74 3.15 -6.81 -6.29
N HIS A 75 4.20 -7.45 -5.76
CA HIS A 75 4.46 -8.87 -6.03
C HIS A 75 3.29 -9.76 -5.59
N HIS A 76 2.62 -9.43 -4.47
CA HIS A 76 1.44 -10.16 -4.06
C HIS A 76 0.30 -10.00 -5.06
N ILE A 77 0.02 -8.77 -5.54
CA ILE A 77 -1.00 -8.52 -6.57
C ILE A 77 -0.70 -9.30 -7.85
N GLU A 78 0.54 -9.27 -8.32
CA GLU A 78 0.96 -10.04 -9.50
C GLU A 78 0.78 -11.55 -9.31
N SER A 79 0.93 -12.05 -8.07
CA SER A 79 0.70 -13.46 -7.74
C SER A 79 -0.78 -13.87 -7.71
N LEU A 80 -1.71 -12.92 -7.54
CA LEU A 80 -3.13 -13.22 -7.35
C LEU A 80 -3.84 -13.76 -8.61
N ARG A 81 -3.20 -13.78 -9.79
CA ARG A 81 -3.72 -14.35 -11.07
C ARG A 81 -5.08 -13.81 -11.56
N ASP A 82 -5.67 -12.86 -10.86
CA ASP A 82 -6.93 -12.19 -11.19
C ASP A 82 -6.68 -10.82 -11.85
N GLU A 83 -7.75 -10.17 -12.32
CA GLU A 83 -7.71 -8.82 -12.93
C GLU A 83 -7.38 -7.67 -11.94
N THR A 84 -6.79 -8.00 -10.79
CA THR A 84 -6.32 -7.06 -9.77
C THR A 84 -5.14 -6.28 -10.33
N THR A 85 -5.19 -4.96 -10.20
CA THR A 85 -4.13 -4.07 -10.66
C THR A 85 -3.66 -3.15 -9.54
N TYR A 86 -2.57 -2.44 -9.78
CA TYR A 86 -2.09 -1.39 -8.90
C TYR A 86 -1.86 -0.11 -9.69
N ARG A 87 -2.03 1.02 -9.01
CA ARG A 87 -1.68 2.35 -9.51
C ARG A 87 -0.72 2.99 -8.53
N ASP A 88 0.49 3.25 -8.98
CA ASP A 88 1.47 4.02 -8.22
C ASP A 88 1.42 5.48 -8.71
N ASN A 89 0.82 6.36 -7.90
CA ASN A 89 0.73 7.79 -8.19
C ASN A 89 1.91 8.57 -7.63
N LEU A 90 3.09 7.95 -7.51
CA LEU A 90 4.37 8.65 -7.34
C LEU A 90 4.69 9.51 -8.58
N ILE A 91 3.90 10.57 -8.80
CA ILE A 91 4.39 11.75 -9.50
C ILE A 91 5.45 12.34 -8.57
N ASN A 92 6.73 12.04 -8.81
CA ASN A 92 7.94 12.89 -8.65
C ASN A 92 8.03 13.97 -7.52
N VAL A 93 7.20 13.96 -6.49
CA VAL A 93 7.14 15.03 -5.47
C VAL A 93 8.22 14.83 -4.40
N VAL A 94 8.85 13.64 -4.34
CA VAL A 94 9.91 13.33 -3.36
C VAL A 94 11.32 13.79 -3.82
N PHE A 95 11.43 14.53 -4.93
CA PHE A 95 12.70 15.08 -5.41
C PHE A 95 12.77 16.62 -5.44
N PHE A 96 11.73 17.33 -5.00
CA PHE A 96 11.73 18.79 -4.94
C PHE A 96 11.13 19.29 -3.62
N ASP A 97 11.96 19.27 -2.58
CA ASP A 97 12.29 20.45 -1.75
C ASP A 97 13.43 20.10 -0.77
#